data_AF-A0A842THU5-F1
#
_entry.id   AF-A0A842THU5-F1
#
_cell.length_a   1.000
_cell.length_b   1.000
_cell.length_c   1.000
_cell.angle_alpha   90.00
_cell.angle_beta   90.00
_cell.angle_gamma   90.00
#
_symmetry.space_group_name_H-M   'P 1'
#
loop_
_entity.id
_entity.type
_entity.pdbx_description
1 polymer ?
#
loop_
_entity_poly.entity_id
_entity_poly.type
_entity_poly.pdbx_seq_one_letter_code
_entity_poly.pdbx_strand_id
1 'polypeptide(L)'
;MPGSSIAEFNTIITMLGMLCATVQFITGFYAFFYKKKKFLIKGNDMIFRAHRGFGGMATAFYILGLFAGLSGFLGSVIFFGNETFPPFEPTSPSYLIHVIGSFPTMVIILFKTFLSYFHKKTLYRRMKYLGPATFVSWAFTWITSAISYYLRTQSLPTHPHPHPAPLYLLPFQFAWLQILIPFIFGAIFGLLIWRKAEKIEKKKEEKK
;
A
#
# COMPACT_ATOMS: atom_id res chain seq x y z
N MET A 1 -1.99 2.23 28.39
CA MET A 1 -2.82 2.26 27.17
C MET A 1 -3.28 0.83 26.92
N PRO A 2 -4.57 0.56 26.62
CA PRO A 2 -4.95 -0.75 26.10
C PRO A 2 -4.18 -0.90 24.79
N GLY A 3 -3.16 -1.76 24.82
CA GLY A 3 -2.12 -1.78 23.80
C GLY A 3 -2.69 -2.37 22.51
N SER A 4 -2.94 -1.54 21.51
CA SER A 4 -2.94 -2.05 20.14
C SER A 4 -1.59 -2.70 19.91
N SER A 5 -1.59 -3.97 19.53
CA SER A 5 -0.35 -4.68 19.23
C SER A 5 0.41 -3.93 18.11
N ILE A 6 1.74 -3.93 18.17
CA ILE A 6 2.60 -3.34 17.12
C ILE A 6 2.22 -3.89 15.73
N ALA A 7 1.79 -5.15 15.68
CA ALA A 7 1.29 -5.80 14.48
C ALA A 7 0.02 -5.12 13.91
N GLU A 8 -0.98 -4.83 14.76
CA GLU A 8 -2.21 -4.16 14.32
C GLU A 8 -1.93 -2.76 13.77
N PHE A 9 -1.05 -2.00 14.43
CA PHE A 9 -0.63 -0.67 13.95
C PHE A 9 0.04 -0.75 12.57
N ASN A 10 0.94 -1.71 12.37
CA ASN A 10 1.60 -1.93 11.08
C ASN A 10 0.60 -2.32 9.97
N THR A 11 -0.39 -3.16 10.31
CA THR A 11 -1.48 -3.53 9.41
C THR A 11 -2.32 -2.29 9.02
N ILE A 12 -2.65 -1.42 9.98
CA ILE A 12 -3.39 -0.17 9.71
C ILE A 12 -2.58 0.75 8.77
N ILE A 13 -1.29 0.97 9.03
CA ILE A 13 -0.43 1.79 8.17
C ILE A 13 -0.40 1.22 6.74
N THR A 14 -0.24 -0.10 6.61
CA THR A 14 -0.20 -0.77 5.30
C THR A 14 -1.53 -0.62 4.55
N MET A 15 -2.66 -0.72 5.27
CA MET A 15 -3.99 -0.47 4.71
C MET A 15 -4.13 0.96 4.17
N LEU A 16 -3.73 1.96 4.97
CA LEU A 16 -3.79 3.37 4.58
C LEU A 16 -2.87 3.64 3.39
N GLY A 17 -1.69 3.03 3.36
CA GLY A 17 -0.78 3.05 2.23
C GLY A 17 -1.42 2.50 0.94
N MET A 18 -2.09 1.35 1.03
CA MET A 18 -2.80 0.72 -0.09
C MET A 18 -3.97 1.59 -0.60
N LEU A 19 -4.74 2.21 0.31
CA LEU A 19 -5.80 3.15 -0.06
C LEU A 19 -5.22 4.30 -0.89
N CYS A 20 -4.13 4.90 -0.40
CA CYS A 20 -3.45 5.98 -1.10
C CYS A 20 -2.88 5.52 -2.46
N ALA A 21 -2.28 4.33 -2.51
CA ALA A 21 -1.77 3.73 -3.74
C ALA A 21 -2.88 3.49 -4.77
N THR A 22 -4.08 3.09 -4.33
CA THR A 22 -5.25 2.90 -5.19
C THR A 22 -5.70 4.21 -5.82
N VAL A 23 -5.80 5.29 -5.04
CA VAL A 23 -6.13 6.62 -5.57
C VAL A 23 -5.05 7.11 -6.55
N GLN A 24 -3.77 6.91 -6.21
CA GLN A 24 -2.66 7.26 -7.10
C GLN A 24 -2.73 6.46 -8.41
N PHE A 25 -3.05 5.17 -8.34
CA PHE A 25 -3.17 4.30 -9.51
C PHE A 25 -4.29 4.78 -10.42
N ILE A 26 -5.49 5.02 -9.91
CA ILE A 26 -6.64 5.45 -10.74
C ILE A 26 -6.36 6.80 -11.42
N THR A 27 -5.85 7.78 -10.66
CA THR A 27 -5.52 9.10 -11.21
C THR A 27 -4.39 9.02 -12.26
N GLY A 28 -3.38 8.19 -12.03
CA GLY A 28 -2.29 7.95 -12.98
C GLY A 28 -2.75 7.19 -14.22
N PHE A 29 -3.57 6.15 -14.03
CA PHE A 29 -4.09 5.32 -15.11
C PHE A 29 -4.98 6.11 -16.05
N TYR A 30 -5.87 6.94 -15.48
CA TYR A 30 -6.69 7.87 -16.25
C TYR A 30 -5.84 8.80 -17.14
N ALA A 31 -4.79 9.42 -16.58
CA ALA A 31 -3.96 10.35 -17.33
C ALA A 31 -3.09 9.67 -18.40
N PHE A 32 -2.44 8.54 -18.07
CA PHE A 32 -1.46 7.88 -18.95
C PHE A 32 -2.05 6.91 -19.95
N PHE A 33 -3.11 6.17 -19.59
CA PHE A 33 -3.63 5.07 -20.39
C PHE A 33 -4.98 5.40 -21.01
N TYR A 34 -5.90 6.03 -20.26
CA TYR A 34 -7.21 6.40 -20.79
C TYR A 34 -7.14 7.63 -21.70
N LYS A 35 -6.72 8.77 -21.17
CA LYS A 35 -6.59 10.00 -21.97
C LYS A 35 -5.34 10.03 -22.84
N LYS A 36 -4.33 9.19 -22.56
CA LYS A 36 -3.01 9.17 -23.24
C LYS A 36 -2.29 10.52 -23.26
N LYS A 37 -2.73 11.50 -22.45
CA LYS A 37 -2.18 12.86 -22.37
C LYS A 37 -1.32 12.95 -21.12
N LYS A 38 -0.01 12.70 -21.27
CA LYS A 38 0.98 12.79 -20.17
C LYS A 38 0.96 14.17 -19.47
N PHE A 39 0.61 15.21 -20.23
CA PHE A 39 0.47 16.57 -19.72
C PHE A 39 -0.74 16.78 -18.80
N LEU A 40 -1.73 15.88 -18.74
CA LEU A 40 -2.87 16.04 -17.82
C LEU A 40 -2.48 16.01 -16.35
N ILE A 41 -1.41 15.28 -16.02
CA ILE A 41 -0.83 15.31 -14.67
C ILE A 41 -0.22 16.69 -14.37
N LYS A 42 0.03 17.55 -15.36
CA LYS A 42 0.51 18.93 -15.13
C LYS A 42 -0.50 20.01 -15.48
N GLY A 43 -1.47 19.74 -16.36
CA GLY A 43 -2.44 20.71 -16.88
C GLY A 43 -3.80 20.68 -16.17
N ASN A 44 -4.06 19.63 -15.38
CA ASN A 44 -5.24 19.53 -14.53
C ASN A 44 -4.80 19.51 -13.06
N ASP A 45 -4.93 20.65 -12.39
CA ASP A 45 -4.50 20.83 -10.99
C ASP A 45 -5.13 19.81 -10.03
N MET A 46 -6.37 19.39 -10.29
CA MET A 46 -7.05 18.39 -9.46
C MET A 46 -6.34 17.03 -9.55
N ILE A 47 -6.07 16.55 -10.77
CA ILE A 47 -5.36 15.28 -10.99
C ILE A 47 -3.94 15.39 -10.46
N PHE A 48 -3.25 16.50 -10.72
CA PHE A 48 -1.88 16.70 -10.26
C PHE A 48 -1.76 16.61 -8.74
N ARG A 49 -2.58 17.39 -8.03
CA ARG A 49 -2.57 17.46 -6.56
C ARG A 49 -2.95 16.12 -5.95
N ALA A 50 -3.99 15.47 -6.46
CA ALA A 50 -4.38 14.14 -6.01
C ALA A 50 -3.28 13.10 -6.24
N HIS A 51 -2.78 12.99 -7.48
CA HIS A 51 -1.77 12.00 -7.83
C HIS A 51 -0.49 12.16 -7.01
N ARG A 52 -0.07 13.41 -6.76
CA ARG A 52 1.11 13.71 -5.96
C ARG A 52 0.87 13.54 -4.46
N GLY A 53 -0.25 14.03 -3.94
CA GLY A 53 -0.58 13.98 -2.52
C GLY A 53 -0.74 12.53 -2.04
N PHE A 54 -1.63 11.77 -2.68
CA PHE A 54 -1.82 10.35 -2.36
C PHE A 54 -0.56 9.52 -2.66
N GLY A 55 0.21 9.86 -3.71
CA GLY A 55 1.48 9.19 -3.97
C GLY A 55 2.54 9.44 -2.91
N GLY A 56 2.61 10.66 -2.37
CA GLY A 56 3.50 11.02 -1.26
C GLY A 56 3.12 10.30 0.02
N MET A 57 1.82 10.30 0.36
CA MET A 57 1.30 9.59 1.53
C MET A 57 1.53 8.08 1.45
N ALA A 58 1.27 7.45 0.28
CA ALA A 58 1.58 6.05 0.07
C ALA A 58 3.07 5.79 0.35
N THR A 59 3.97 6.59 -0.23
CA THR A 59 5.42 6.45 0.01
C THR A 59 5.77 6.57 1.50
N ALA A 60 5.20 7.55 2.22
CA ALA A 60 5.44 7.74 3.65
C ALA A 60 4.98 6.52 4.47
N PHE A 61 3.77 6.02 4.21
CA PHE A 61 3.25 4.81 4.85
C PHE A 61 4.09 3.57 4.52
N TYR A 62 4.64 3.48 3.30
CA TYR A 62 5.56 2.40 2.95
C TYR A 62 6.82 2.42 3.81
N ILE A 63 7.44 3.60 3.96
CA ILE A 63 8.68 3.75 4.73
C ILE A 63 8.42 3.45 6.21
N LEU A 64 7.28 3.90 6.75
CA LEU A 64 6.88 3.58 8.13
C LEU A 64 6.68 2.06 8.32
N GLY A 65 5.96 1.41 7.40
CA GLY A 65 5.76 -0.04 7.45
C GLY A 65 7.04 -0.84 7.23
N LEU A 66 7.92 -0.37 6.34
CA LEU A 66 9.23 -0.97 6.08
C LEU A 66 10.13 -0.85 7.31
N PHE A 67 10.14 0.30 7.99
CA PHE A 67 10.87 0.47 9.24
C PHE A 67 10.37 -0.50 10.31
N ALA A 68 9.06 -0.56 10.55
CA ALA A 68 8.48 -1.51 11.50
C ALA A 68 8.79 -2.98 11.14
N GLY A 69 8.68 -3.34 9.85
CA GLY A 69 8.98 -4.67 9.35
C GLY A 69 10.45 -5.06 9.49
N LEU A 70 11.38 -4.16 9.16
CA LEU A 70 12.82 -4.38 9.33
C LEU A 70 13.21 -4.48 10.80
N SER A 71 12.66 -3.63 11.67
CA SER A 71 12.91 -3.72 13.11
C SER A 71 12.40 -5.04 13.70
N GLY A 72 11.21 -5.49 13.30
CA GLY A 72 10.65 -6.78 13.71
C GLY A 72 11.47 -7.96 13.19
N PHE A 73 11.87 -7.92 11.91
CA PHE A 73 12.72 -8.95 11.30
C PHE A 73 14.09 -9.03 11.99
N LEU A 74 14.79 -7.91 12.17
CA LEU A 74 16.08 -7.88 12.86
C LEU A 74 15.96 -8.35 14.31
N GLY A 75 14.92 -7.93 15.04
CA GLY A 75 14.65 -8.42 16.38
C GLY A 75 14.48 -9.95 16.41
N SER A 76 13.69 -10.49 15.48
CA SER A 76 13.46 -11.94 15.39
C SER A 76 14.74 -12.74 15.07
N VAL A 77 15.64 -12.18 14.24
CA VAL A 77 16.92 -12.80 13.84
C VAL A 77 17.96 -12.69 14.96
N ILE A 78 18.07 -11.54 15.61
CA ILE A 78 19.10 -11.29 16.64
C ILE A 78 18.77 -12.05 17.93
N PHE A 79 17.49 -12.09 18.31
CA PHE A 79 17.08 -12.65 19.60
C PHE A 79 16.51 -14.08 19.52
N PHE A 80 16.53 -14.70 18.34
CA PHE A 80 16.20 -16.13 18.11
C PHE A 80 14.96 -16.63 18.89
N GLY A 81 13.89 -15.82 18.93
CA GLY A 81 12.63 -16.21 19.58
C GLY A 81 12.56 -15.97 21.09
N ASN A 82 13.37 -15.09 21.66
CA ASN A 82 13.10 -14.56 23.00
C ASN A 82 11.74 -13.82 22.97
N GLU A 83 10.86 -14.08 23.94
CA GLU A 83 9.41 -13.74 23.94
C GLU A 83 9.09 -12.24 23.77
N THR A 84 10.11 -11.38 23.83
CA THR A 84 10.01 -9.93 23.65
C THR A 84 9.89 -9.49 22.19
N PHE A 85 10.24 -10.35 21.22
CA PHE A 85 10.18 -10.04 19.80
C PHE A 85 9.26 -11.03 19.06
N PRO A 86 8.60 -10.60 17.96
CA PRO A 86 7.78 -11.51 17.16
C PRO A 86 8.61 -12.73 16.74
N PRO A 87 8.08 -13.95 16.87
CA PRO A 87 8.85 -15.16 16.61
C PRO A 87 9.29 -15.20 15.14
N PHE A 88 10.54 -15.60 14.91
CA PHE A 88 11.01 -15.93 13.57
C PHE A 88 10.35 -17.25 13.16
N GLU A 89 9.42 -17.22 12.20
CA GLU A 89 8.60 -18.37 11.81
C GLU A 89 8.95 -18.88 10.39
N PRO A 90 10.17 -19.39 10.14
CA PRO A 90 10.60 -19.78 8.80
C PRO A 90 9.80 -20.98 8.25
N THR A 91 9.07 -21.71 9.08
CA THR A 91 8.21 -22.83 8.70
C THR A 91 6.78 -22.41 8.38
N SER A 92 6.39 -21.16 8.65
CA SER A 92 5.04 -20.63 8.43
C SER A 92 4.90 -20.13 6.97
N PRO A 93 4.01 -20.73 6.14
CA PRO A 93 3.86 -20.31 4.75
C PRO A 93 3.41 -18.85 4.61
N SER A 94 2.52 -18.39 5.50
CA SER A 94 2.03 -16.99 5.50
C SER A 94 3.12 -15.99 5.90
N TYR A 95 4.07 -16.40 6.75
CA TYR A 95 5.27 -15.63 7.05
C TYR A 95 6.20 -15.57 5.83
N LEU A 96 6.55 -16.71 5.25
CA LEU A 96 7.49 -16.78 4.12
C LEU A 96 7.00 -16.02 2.90
N ILE A 97 5.74 -16.18 2.51
CA ILE A 97 5.16 -15.49 1.34
C ILE A 97 5.24 -13.97 1.53
N HIS A 98 4.89 -13.48 2.72
CA HIS A 98 4.92 -12.05 3.01
C HIS A 98 6.36 -11.52 3.06
N VAL A 99 7.25 -12.16 3.82
CA VAL A 99 8.63 -11.68 4.02
C VAL A 99 9.45 -11.78 2.74
N ILE A 100 9.48 -12.95 2.09
CA ILE A 100 10.26 -13.16 0.88
C ILE A 100 9.69 -12.33 -0.28
N GLY A 101 8.37 -12.33 -0.45
CA GLY A 101 7.72 -11.53 -1.48
C GLY A 101 7.83 -10.01 -1.27
N SER A 102 8.13 -9.57 -0.05
CA SER A 102 8.36 -8.15 0.24
C SER A 102 9.67 -7.61 -0.32
N PHE A 103 10.70 -8.44 -0.54
CA PHE A 103 11.96 -7.98 -1.15
C PHE A 103 11.82 -7.43 -2.58
N PRO A 104 11.23 -8.17 -3.55
CA PRO A 104 11.03 -7.63 -4.90
C PRO A 104 10.07 -6.43 -4.90
N THR A 105 9.06 -6.45 -4.02
CA THR A 105 8.14 -5.33 -3.80
C THR A 105 8.87 -4.07 -3.34
N MET A 106 9.78 -4.22 -2.38
CA MET A 106 10.63 -3.14 -1.86
C MET A 106 11.46 -2.53 -2.98
N VAL A 107 12.12 -3.35 -3.81
CA VAL A 107 12.89 -2.86 -4.95
C VAL A 107 12.01 -2.02 -5.88
N ILE A 108 10.82 -2.49 -6.24
CA ILE A 108 9.90 -1.76 -7.14
C ILE A 108 9.48 -0.42 -6.52
N ILE A 109 9.06 -0.41 -5.25
CA ILE A 109 8.55 0.80 -4.59
C ILE A 109 9.67 1.82 -4.35
N LEU A 110 10.83 1.38 -3.87
CA LEU A 110 11.98 2.25 -3.67
C LEU A 110 12.51 2.80 -5.00
N PHE A 111 12.59 1.97 -6.04
CA PHE A 111 13.04 2.42 -7.34
C PHE A 111 12.09 3.44 -7.98
N LYS A 112 10.77 3.21 -7.90
CA LYS A 112 9.77 4.18 -8.34
C LYS A 112 9.85 5.48 -7.54
N THR A 113 10.07 5.38 -6.23
CA THR A 113 10.26 6.54 -5.35
C THR A 113 11.49 7.33 -5.76
N PHE A 114 12.64 6.68 -5.89
CA PHE A 114 13.89 7.30 -6.34
C PHE A 114 13.72 8.03 -7.68
N LEU A 115 13.13 7.38 -8.68
CA LEU A 115 12.87 8.02 -9.98
C LEU A 115 11.88 9.18 -9.87
N SER A 116 10.87 9.08 -9.00
CA SER A 116 9.90 10.15 -8.78
C SER A 116 10.52 11.38 -8.10
N TYR A 117 11.55 11.22 -7.27
CA TYR A 117 12.23 12.35 -6.63
C TYR A 117 13.35 12.92 -7.49
N PHE A 118 14.25 12.08 -7.98
CA PHE A 118 15.49 12.51 -8.62
C PHE A 118 15.43 12.51 -10.15
N HIS A 119 14.61 11.64 -10.77
CA HIS A 119 14.65 11.38 -12.23
C HIS A 119 13.26 11.39 -12.90
N LYS A 120 12.42 12.38 -12.57
CA LYS A 120 11.01 12.45 -13.03
C LYS A 120 10.82 12.30 -14.54
N LYS A 121 11.74 12.85 -15.33
CA LYS A 121 11.68 12.79 -16.81
C LYS A 121 11.76 11.34 -17.31
N THR A 122 12.62 10.53 -16.69
CA THR A 122 12.80 9.10 -17.01
C THR A 122 11.55 8.31 -16.70
N LEU A 123 10.96 8.53 -15.52
CA LEU A 123 9.73 7.87 -15.08
C LEU A 123 8.60 8.05 -16.12
N TYR A 124 8.32 9.28 -16.51
CA TYR A 124 7.19 9.60 -17.39
C TYR A 124 7.45 9.32 -18.88
N ARG A 125 8.71 9.29 -19.32
CA ARG A 125 9.05 9.01 -20.73
C ARG A 125 9.25 7.54 -21.00
N ARG A 126 10.04 6.85 -20.18
CA ARG A 126 10.54 5.49 -20.45
C ARG A 126 9.88 4.41 -19.60
N MET A 127 9.32 4.77 -18.44
CA MET A 127 8.89 3.80 -17.42
C MET A 127 7.42 3.93 -17.02
N LYS A 128 6.53 4.08 -18.02
CA LYS A 128 5.09 4.26 -17.79
C LYS A 128 4.43 3.09 -17.03
N TYR A 129 4.98 1.88 -17.14
CA TYR A 129 4.48 0.68 -16.46
C TYR A 129 4.92 0.56 -15.00
N LEU A 130 5.87 1.41 -14.55
CA LEU A 130 6.31 1.39 -13.17
C LEU A 130 5.20 1.83 -12.20
N GLY A 131 4.26 2.66 -12.66
CA GLY A 131 3.05 3.02 -11.90
C GLY A 131 2.17 1.80 -11.60
N PRO A 132 1.65 1.09 -12.63
CA PRO A 132 0.94 -0.17 -12.43
C PRO A 132 1.74 -1.21 -11.62
N ALA A 133 3.04 -1.37 -11.87
CA ALA A 133 3.88 -2.28 -11.09
C ALA A 133 3.90 -1.91 -9.60
N THR A 134 4.04 -0.62 -9.28
CA THR A 134 3.99 -0.13 -7.89
C THR A 134 2.63 -0.42 -7.23
N PHE A 135 1.53 -0.30 -7.97
CA PHE A 135 0.20 -0.63 -7.45
C PHE A 135 0.05 -2.13 -7.15
N VAL A 136 0.51 -2.99 -8.04
CA VAL A 136 0.50 -4.46 -7.83
C VAL A 136 1.39 -4.83 -6.63
N SER A 137 2.56 -4.22 -6.50
CA SER A 137 3.44 -4.39 -5.34
C SER A 137 2.73 -3.99 -4.04
N TRP A 138 2.06 -2.84 -4.02
CA TRP A 138 1.26 -2.43 -2.87
C TRP A 138 0.14 -3.42 -2.52
N ALA A 139 -0.58 -3.89 -3.54
CA ALA A 139 -1.66 -4.86 -3.36
C ALA A 139 -1.12 -6.16 -2.77
N PHE A 140 0.00 -6.64 -3.28
CA PHE A 140 0.69 -7.81 -2.74
C PHE A 140 1.07 -7.61 -1.26
N THR A 141 1.76 -6.51 -0.92
CA THR A 141 2.16 -6.23 0.47
C THR A 141 0.95 -6.16 1.40
N TRP A 142 -0.11 -5.46 1.00
CA TRP A 142 -1.31 -5.33 1.81
C TRP A 142 -2.02 -6.66 2.02
N ILE A 143 -2.32 -7.38 0.95
CA ILE A 143 -3.09 -8.64 1.02
C ILE A 143 -2.32 -9.67 1.85
N THR A 144 -1.02 -9.84 1.57
CA THR A 144 -0.20 -10.81 2.31
C THR A 144 -0.01 -10.40 3.77
N SER A 145 0.20 -9.12 4.07
CA SER A 145 0.29 -8.62 5.45
C SER A 145 -1.01 -8.85 6.22
N ALA A 146 -2.16 -8.52 5.63
CA ALA A 146 -3.46 -8.67 6.25
C ALA A 146 -3.79 -10.15 6.53
N ILE A 147 -3.58 -11.04 5.55
CA ILE A 147 -3.76 -12.49 5.75
C ILE A 147 -2.85 -13.00 6.87
N SER A 148 -1.57 -12.60 6.84
CA SER A 148 -0.58 -13.01 7.83
C SER A 148 -0.96 -12.53 9.24
N TYR A 149 -1.46 -11.30 9.38
CA TYR A 149 -1.97 -10.76 10.64
C TYR A 149 -3.20 -11.55 11.14
N TYR A 150 -4.24 -11.68 10.32
CA TYR A 150 -5.49 -12.32 10.71
C TYR A 150 -5.31 -13.80 11.07
N LEU A 151 -4.51 -14.55 10.33
CA LEU A 151 -4.23 -15.95 10.66
C LEU A 151 -3.58 -16.11 12.04
N ARG A 152 -2.74 -15.16 12.46
CA ARG A 152 -2.12 -15.20 13.80
C ARG A 152 -3.06 -14.79 14.92
N THR A 153 -4.24 -14.27 14.64
CA THR A 153 -5.30 -14.06 15.67
C THR A 153 -6.09 -15.34 15.95
N GLN A 154 -5.88 -16.40 15.17
CA GLN A 154 -6.58 -17.67 15.29
C GLN A 154 -5.65 -18.72 15.90
N SER A 155 -6.21 -19.60 16.74
CA SER A 155 -5.48 -20.78 17.23
C SER A 155 -5.26 -21.75 16.08
N LEU A 156 -4.02 -21.82 15.58
CA LEU A 156 -3.62 -22.72 14.50
C LEU A 156 -2.52 -23.67 15.00
N PRO A 157 -2.39 -24.88 14.43
CA PRO A 157 -1.31 -25.81 14.81
C PRO A 157 0.09 -25.21 14.65
N THR A 158 0.25 -24.26 13.71
CA THR A 158 1.49 -23.54 13.47
C THR A 158 1.73 -22.37 14.42
N HIS A 159 0.70 -21.90 15.13
CA HIS A 159 0.71 -20.74 16.04
C HIS A 159 -0.17 -21.02 17.28
N PRO A 160 0.33 -21.77 18.28
CA PRO A 160 -0.47 -22.19 19.43
C PRO A 160 -0.86 -21.03 20.36
N HIS A 161 -0.12 -19.93 20.33
CA HIS A 161 -0.41 -18.70 21.07
C HIS A 161 -0.86 -17.60 20.10
N PRO A 162 -2.18 -17.41 19.90
CA PRO A 162 -2.68 -16.39 19.00
C PRO A 162 -2.39 -14.99 19.55
N HIS A 163 -2.17 -14.04 18.64
CA HIS A 163 -2.20 -12.63 18.97
C HIS A 163 -3.56 -12.22 19.55
N PRO A 164 -3.59 -11.14 20.35
CA PRO A 164 -4.84 -10.54 20.77
C PRO A 164 -5.75 -10.27 19.56
N ALA A 165 -7.06 -10.43 19.78
CA ALA A 165 -8.05 -10.07 18.77
C ALA A 165 -7.87 -8.60 18.36
N PRO A 166 -8.18 -8.24 17.10
CA PRO A 166 -8.06 -6.86 16.66
C PRO A 166 -8.96 -5.94 17.47
N LEU A 167 -8.42 -4.78 17.87
CA LEU A 167 -9.17 -3.76 18.61
C LEU A 167 -9.79 -2.71 17.68
N TYR A 168 -9.07 -2.35 16.62
CA TYR A 168 -9.43 -1.30 15.65
C TYR A 168 -9.74 -1.85 14.27
N LEU A 169 -9.16 -3.00 13.89
CA LEU A 169 -9.53 -3.70 12.67
C LEU A 169 -10.80 -4.53 12.89
N LEU A 170 -11.46 -4.90 11.79
CA LEU A 170 -12.61 -5.80 11.86
C LEU A 170 -12.21 -7.16 12.48
N PRO A 171 -13.13 -7.87 13.14
CA PRO A 171 -12.83 -9.20 13.65
C PRO A 171 -12.59 -10.17 12.49
N PHE A 172 -11.92 -11.29 12.77
CA PHE A 172 -11.49 -12.29 11.77
C PHE A 172 -12.60 -12.73 10.81
N GLN A 173 -13.85 -12.85 11.29
CA GLN A 173 -15.03 -13.20 10.50
C GLN A 173 -15.27 -12.26 9.29
N PHE A 174 -14.80 -11.00 9.39
CA PHE A 174 -14.87 -9.99 8.34
C PHE A 174 -13.49 -9.62 7.78
N ALA A 175 -12.47 -10.48 7.95
CA ALA A 175 -11.12 -10.24 7.43
C ALA A 175 -11.10 -9.99 5.91
N TRP A 176 -11.92 -10.71 5.15
CA TRP A 176 -12.07 -10.50 3.71
C TRP A 176 -12.56 -9.08 3.39
N LEU A 177 -13.50 -8.56 4.17
CA LEU A 177 -14.01 -7.20 4.02
C LEU A 177 -12.91 -6.20 4.36
N GLN A 178 -12.17 -6.42 5.45
CA GLN A 178 -11.01 -5.59 5.80
C GLN A 178 -10.02 -5.48 4.65
N ILE A 179 -9.69 -6.61 4.00
CA ILE A 179 -8.77 -6.65 2.86
C ILE A 179 -9.30 -5.81 1.69
N LEU A 180 -10.60 -5.78 1.45
CA LEU A 180 -11.22 -5.03 0.35
C LEU A 180 -11.37 -3.52 0.62
N ILE A 181 -11.50 -3.10 1.87
CA ILE A 181 -11.69 -1.68 2.28
C ILE A 181 -10.77 -0.69 1.53
N PRO A 182 -9.43 -0.84 1.52
CA PRO A 182 -8.57 0.16 0.89
C PRO A 182 -8.75 0.23 -0.63
N PHE A 183 -9.12 -0.88 -1.29
CA PHE A 183 -9.42 -0.90 -2.71
C PHE A 183 -10.76 -0.22 -3.01
N ILE A 184 -11.79 -0.51 -2.22
CA ILE A 184 -13.14 0.06 -2.40
C ILE A 184 -13.10 1.58 -2.16
N PHE A 185 -12.62 2.02 -0.99
CA PHE A 185 -12.56 3.45 -0.68
C PHE A 185 -11.58 4.19 -1.58
N GLY A 186 -10.42 3.59 -1.87
CA GLY A 186 -9.47 4.14 -2.83
C GLY A 186 -10.09 4.30 -4.22
N ALA A 187 -10.91 3.35 -4.67
CA ALA A 187 -11.64 3.43 -5.92
C ALA A 187 -12.70 4.53 -5.90
N ILE A 188 -13.50 4.63 -4.85
CA ILE A 188 -14.50 5.69 -4.69
C ILE A 188 -13.83 7.07 -4.75
N PHE A 189 -12.79 7.30 -3.97
CA PHE A 189 -12.07 8.59 -4.00
C PHE A 189 -11.44 8.86 -5.37
N GLY A 190 -10.78 7.88 -5.97
CA GLY A 190 -10.18 8.00 -7.30
C GLY A 190 -11.20 8.34 -8.39
N LEU A 191 -12.36 7.69 -8.39
CA LEU A 191 -13.46 7.95 -9.32
C LEU A 191 -14.07 9.34 -9.12
N LEU A 192 -14.25 9.79 -7.88
CA LEU A 192 -14.75 11.15 -7.60
C LEU A 192 -13.78 12.23 -8.12
N ILE A 193 -12.48 12.02 -7.92
CA ILE A 193 -11.43 12.91 -8.42
C ILE A 193 -11.42 12.94 -9.95
N TRP A 194 -11.45 11.78 -10.59
CA TRP A 194 -11.52 11.68 -12.04
C TRP A 194 -12.77 12.39 -12.58
N ARG A 195 -13.97 12.08 -12.08
CA ARG A 195 -15.21 12.72 -12.54
C ARG A 195 -15.17 14.24 -12.42
N LYS A 196 -14.63 14.78 -11.33
CA LYS A 196 -14.44 16.23 -11.17
C LYS A 196 -13.44 16.78 -12.17
N ALA A 197 -12.32 16.10 -12.37
CA ALA A 197 -11.29 16.51 -13.32
C ALA A 197 -11.82 16.56 -14.78
N GLU A 198 -12.62 15.58 -15.18
CA GLU A 198 -13.24 15.53 -16.51
C GLU A 198 -14.23 16.68 -16.72
N LYS A 199 -15.06 17.00 -15.71
CA LYS A 199 -15.96 18.16 -15.76
C LYS A 199 -15.20 19.48 -15.94
N ILE A 200 -14.05 19.63 -15.29
CA ILE A 200 -13.20 20.82 -15.41
C ILE A 200 -12.59 20.91 -16.81
N GLU A 201 -12.18 19.78 -17.39
CA GLU A 201 -11.63 19.73 -18.75
C GLU A 201 -12.67 20.12 -19.80
N LYS A 202 -13.88 19.54 -19.75
CA LYS A 202 -14.97 19.87 -20.69
C LYS A 202 -15.30 21.37 -20.67
N LYS A 203 -15.44 21.96 -19.48
CA LYS A 203 -15.66 23.41 -19.32
C LYS A 203 -14.53 24.28 -19.87
N LYS A 204 -13.29 23.79 -19.89
CA LYS A 204 -12.15 24.52 -20.49
C LYS A 204 -12.15 24.40 -22.01
N GLU A 205 -12.61 23.29 -22.56
CA GLU A 205 -12.75 23.06 -24.00
C GLU A 205 -13.92 23.87 -24.57
N GLU A 206 -15.05 23.97 -23.87
CA GLU A 206 -16.21 24.79 -24.27
C GLU A 206 -15.95 26.30 -24.28
N LYS A 207 -14.93 26.76 -23.55
CA LYS A 207 -14.55 28.18 -23.44
C LYS A 207 -13.45 28.59 -24.42
N LYS A 208 -12.95 27.67 -25.23
CA LYS A 208 -11.94 27.90 -26.27
C LYS A 208 -12.59 27.94 -27.64
#